data_AF-A0A2W6AUY9-F1
#
_entry.id   AF-A0A2W6AUY9-F1
#
_cell.length_a   1.000
_cell.length_b   1.000
_cell.length_c   1.000
_cell.angle_alpha   90.00
_cell.angle_beta   90.00
_cell.angle_gamma   90.00
#
_symmetry.space_group_name_H-M   'P 1'
#
loop_
_entity.id
_entity.type
_entity.pdbx_description
1 polymer ?
#
loop_
_entity_poly.entity_id
_entity_poly.type
_entity_poly.pdbx_seq_one_letter_code
_entity_poly.pdbx_strand_id
1 'polypeptide(L)' 'LVETDCPFLTPEPFRGRRNEPARVVYTAAKIAELRGISVEELANATTANARRLFGLPEVEV' A
#
# COMPACT_ATOMS: atom_id res chain seq x y z
N LEU A 1 4.59 -6.36 -0.34
CA LEU A 1 3.19 -6.05 0.01
C LEU A 1 3.15 -4.70 0.70
N VAL A 2 1.98 -4.09 0.82
CA VAL A 2 1.74 -2.92 1.66
C VAL A 2 0.34 -3.04 2.27
N GLU A 3 0.13 -2.52 3.47
CA GLU A 3 -1.14 -2.62 4.20
C GLU A 3 -1.37 -1.39 5.08
N THR A 4 -2.57 -1.30 5.67
CA THR A 4 -2.95 -0.25 6.63
C THR A 4 -3.08 -0.76 8.05
N ASP A 5 -3.35 -2.06 8.24
CA ASP A 5 -3.85 -2.62 9.51
C ASP A 5 -5.08 -1.89 10.05
N CYS A 6 -5.97 -1.42 9.15
CA CYS A 6 -7.18 -0.72 9.58
C CYS A 6 -8.09 -1.64 10.40
N PRO A 7 -8.67 -1.16 11.51
CA PRO A 7 -8.87 0.25 11.89
C PRO A 7 -7.71 0.92 12.65
N PHE A 8 -6.57 0.26 12.84
CA PHE A 8 -5.43 0.71 13.63
C PHE A 8 -4.33 1.37 12.78
N LEU A 9 -3.27 1.85 13.44
CA LEU A 9 -2.02 2.32 12.81
C LEU A 9 -2.17 3.39 11.72
N THR A 10 -3.05 4.36 11.95
CA THR A 10 -3.30 5.42 10.96
C THR A 10 -2.02 6.19 10.58
N PRO A 11 -1.69 6.25 9.27
CA PRO A 11 -0.50 6.98 8.82
C PRO A 11 -0.68 8.50 8.98
N GLU A 12 0.44 9.22 9.03
CA GLU A 12 0.42 10.68 8.89
C GLU A 12 -0.12 11.11 7.52
N PRO A 13 -0.83 12.24 7.40
CA PRO A 13 -1.15 13.24 8.44
C PRO A 13 -2.42 12.92 9.27
N PHE A 14 -2.95 11.70 9.22
CA PHE A 14 -4.22 11.33 9.86
C PHE A 14 -4.05 10.69 11.23
N ARG A 15 -2.83 10.68 11.79
CA ARG A 15 -2.52 10.00 13.04
C ARG A 15 -3.49 10.44 14.16
N GLY A 16 -3.92 9.48 14.98
CA GLY A 16 -4.92 9.68 16.03
C GLY A 16 -6.38 9.56 15.58
N ARG A 17 -6.66 9.40 14.29
CA ARG A 17 -8.00 9.06 13.76
C ARG A 17 -8.11 7.56 13.47
N ARG A 18 -9.32 7.01 13.30
CA ARG A 18 -9.53 5.61 12.83
C ARG A 18 -8.93 5.43 11.43
N ASN A 19 -8.19 4.35 11.20
CA ASN A 19 -7.60 4.08 9.89
C ASN A 19 -8.61 3.49 8.91
N GLU A 20 -8.31 3.62 7.61
CA GLU A 20 -9.16 3.16 6.51
C GLU A 20 -8.30 2.57 5.38
N PRO A 21 -8.80 1.58 4.61
CA PRO A 21 -8.07 1.00 3.48
C PRO A 21 -7.56 2.04 2.47
N ALA A 22 -8.34 3.10 2.23
CA ALA A 22 -7.98 4.18 1.30
C ALA A 22 -6.66 4.89 1.70
N ARG A 23 -6.25 4.83 2.97
CA ARG A 23 -5.00 5.46 3.45
C ARG A 23 -3.75 4.64 3.16
N VAL A 24 -3.87 3.46 2.53
CA VAL A 24 -2.71 2.66 2.09
C VAL A 24 -1.77 3.44 1.18
N VAL A 25 -2.31 4.42 0.43
CA VAL A 25 -1.54 5.29 -0.47
C VAL A 25 -0.45 6.08 0.25
N TYR A 26 -0.66 6.48 1.51
CA TYR A 26 0.35 7.22 2.28
C TYR A 26 1.53 6.34 2.66
N THR A 27 1.27 5.10 3.08
CA THR A 27 2.31 4.11 3.35
C THR A 27 3.06 3.76 2.07
N ALA A 28 2.35 3.53 0.97
CA ALA A 28 2.95 3.25 -0.34
C ALA A 28 3.84 4.40 -0.82
N ALA A 29 3.36 5.65 -0.75
CA ALA A 29 4.14 6.83 -1.12
C ALA A 29 5.44 6.94 -0.30
N LYS A 30 5.36 6.71 1.02
CA LYS A 30 6.57 6.75 1.87
C LYS A 30 7.57 5.64 1.53
N ILE A 31 7.10 4.43 1.23
CA ILE A 31 7.98 3.34 0.82
C ILE A 31 8.64 3.62 -0.54
N ALA A 32 7.89 4.18 -1.49
CA ALA A 32 8.41 4.53 -2.82
C ALA A 32 9.52 5.59 -2.71
N GLU A 33 9.30 6.64 -1.91
CA GLU A 33 10.30 7.65 -1.58
C GLU A 33 11.57 7.01 -0.97
N LEU A 34 11.42 6.16 0.04
CA LEU A 34 12.55 5.48 0.71
C LEU A 34 13.34 4.56 -0.24
N ARG A 35 12.70 4.04 -1.28
CA ARG A 35 13.30 3.14 -2.28
C ARG A 35 13.82 3.86 -3.52
N GLY A 36 13.53 5.15 -3.69
CA GLY A 36 13.90 5.90 -4.88
C GLY A 36 13.19 5.44 -6.16
N ILE A 37 11.96 4.92 -6.04
CA ILE A 37 11.14 4.46 -7.18
C ILE A 37 9.82 5.21 -7.23
N SER A 38 9.09 5.09 -8.35
CA SER A 38 7.75 5.70 -8.46
C SER A 38 6.72 4.93 -7.62
N VAL A 39 5.63 5.62 -7.24
CA VAL A 39 4.51 4.97 -6.55
C VAL A 39 3.86 3.91 -7.44
N GLU A 40 3.80 4.15 -8.75
CA GLU A 40 3.28 3.21 -9.74
C GLU A 40 4.13 1.93 -9.81
N GLU A 41 5.45 2.05 -9.84
CA GLU A 41 6.36 0.91 -9.82
C GLU A 41 6.19 0.10 -8.52
N LEU A 42 6.10 0.78 -7.37
CA LEU A 42 5.82 0.11 -6.10
C LEU A 42 4.46 -0.58 -6.10
N ALA A 43 3.42 0.07 -6.64
CA ALA A 43 2.07 -0.49 -6.72
C ALA A 43 2.04 -1.76 -7.58
N ASN A 44 2.69 -1.73 -8.74
CA ASN A 44 2.84 -2.89 -9.63
C ASN A 44 3.58 -4.04 -8.94
N ALA A 45 4.73 -3.75 -8.31
CA ALA A 45 5.52 -4.75 -7.62
C ALA A 45 4.78 -5.36 -6.42
N THR A 46 4.10 -4.54 -5.61
CA THR A 46 3.36 -5.04 -4.43
C THR A 46 2.10 -5.80 -4.82
N THR A 47 1.40 -5.39 -5.88
CA THR A 47 0.24 -6.10 -6.45
C THR A 47 0.63 -7.45 -7.03
N ALA A 48 1.70 -7.52 -7.85
CA ALA A 48 2.21 -8.78 -8.39
C ALA A 48 2.61 -9.76 -7.27
N ASN A 49 3.24 -9.24 -6.21
CA ASN A 49 3.56 -10.04 -5.03
C ASN A 49 2.31 -10.55 -4.29
N ALA A 50 1.28 -9.72 -4.13
CA ALA A 50 0.01 -10.14 -3.52
C ALA A 50 -0.67 -11.24 -4.35
N ARG A 51 -0.73 -11.08 -5.67
CA ARG A 51 -1.27 -12.08 -6.59
C ARG A 51 -0.57 -13.42 -6.45
N ARG A 52 0.76 -13.41 -6.50
CA ARG A 52 1.56 -14.62 -6.35
C ARG A 52 1.39 -15.30 -4.99
N LEU A 53 1.34 -14.51 -3.91
CA LEU A 53 1.24 -15.06 -2.55
C LEU A 53 -0.15 -15.63 -2.26
N PHE A 54 -1.22 -14.95 -2.69
CA PHE A 54 -2.59 -15.29 -2.34
C PHE A 54 -3.36 -16.00 -3.48
N GLY A 55 -2.75 -16.21 -4.63
CA GLY A 55 -3.38 -16.84 -5.80
C GLY A 55 -4.50 -15.99 -6.42
N LEU A 56 -4.36 -14.65 -6.41
CA LEU A 56 -5.39 -13.74 -6.92
C LEU A 56 -5.35 -13.64 -8.46
N PRO A 57 -6.50 -13.44 -9.12
CA PRO A 57 -6.56 -13.28 -10.56
C PRO A 57 -5.81 -12.03 -11.03
N GLU A 58 -5.44 -12.04 -12.30
CA GLU A 58 -4.90 -10.86 -12.97
C GLU A 58 -6.03 -9.85 -13.20
N VAL A 59 -5.76 -8.58 -12.93
CA VAL A 59 -6.70 -7.47 -13.06
C VAL A 59 -5.92 -6.32 -13.69
N GLU A 60 -6.45 -5.71 -14.74
CA GLU A 60 -5.90 -4.45 -15.25
C GLU A 60 -6.20 -3.36 -14.21
N VAL A 61 -5.17 -2.63 -13.80
CA VAL A 61 -5.25 -1.55 -12.80
C VAL A 61 -5.16 -0.21 -13.52
#